data_AF-A0A1Q4VSE3-F1
#
_entry.id   AF-A0A1Q4VSE3-F1
#
_cell.length_a   1.000
_cell.length_b   1.000
_cell.length_c   1.000
_cell.angle_alpha   90.00
_cell.angle_beta   90.00
_cell.angle_gamma   90.00
#
_symmetry.space_group_name_H-M   'P 1'
#
loop_
_entity.id
_entity.type
_entity.pdbx_description
1 polymer ?
#
loop_
_entity_poly.entity_id
_entity_poly.type
_entity_poly.pdbx_seq_one_letter_code
_entity_poly.pdbx_strand_id
1 'polypeptide(L)'
;MPRWKHRALWQPPSERATDLLAPVLLRRLLDGRPLQPRWLPRPQLTVLSGDLDPAAGVAALQHVWRHRSARSVSCTSLFERCGDRWRWTGGGGTRPADPLPGRRLRAGEPGQTGMVEILGSTTTLSRAGRAALDVPVPPCPAPMIGALELQVAAEVDHLLFGDRRVGVPSPGFLVVVWRFPPPAGPAPPAGALSGSATWPPIRCLAADGSLLSELAPLDSLDSYTWQRIADEDTRSPGRPAGTEE
;
A
#
# COMPACT_ATOMS: atom_id res chain seq x y z
N MET A 1 23.48 39.58 6.13
CA MET A 1 22.18 38.91 6.36
C MET A 1 21.80 38.12 5.11
N PRO A 2 21.71 36.77 5.16
CA PRO A 2 21.31 35.98 4.01
C PRO A 2 19.79 36.12 3.79
N ARG A 3 19.40 36.56 2.59
CA ARG A 3 18.01 36.61 2.14
C ARG A 3 17.51 35.18 1.94
N TRP A 4 16.69 34.68 2.87
CA TRP A 4 15.92 33.47 2.68
C TRP A 4 14.87 33.75 1.59
N LYS A 5 15.18 33.38 0.34
CA LYS A 5 14.17 33.35 -0.72
C LYS A 5 13.13 32.32 -0.28
N HIS A 6 11.90 32.78 -0.02
CA HIS A 6 10.75 31.90 0.20
C HIS A 6 10.70 30.89 -0.95
N ARG A 7 11.15 29.67 -0.71
CA ARG A 7 10.88 28.51 -1.55
C ARG A 7 9.35 28.49 -1.66
N ALA A 8 8.82 28.69 -2.86
CA ALA A 8 7.40 28.48 -3.12
C ALA A 8 7.02 27.15 -2.48
N LEU A 9 6.16 27.22 -1.46
CA LEU A 9 5.70 26.05 -0.73
C LEU A 9 5.11 25.11 -1.78
N TRP A 10 5.71 23.93 -1.88
CA TRP A 10 5.21 22.86 -2.71
C TRP A 10 3.74 22.67 -2.35
N GLN A 11 2.85 22.91 -3.30
CA GLN A 11 1.47 22.48 -3.17
C GLN A 11 1.41 21.08 -3.80
N PRO A 12 0.88 20.07 -3.08
CA PRO A 12 0.55 18.80 -3.71
C PRO A 12 -0.27 19.05 -4.99
N PRO A 13 -0.29 18.09 -5.94
CA PRO A 13 -1.29 18.12 -7.00
C PRO A 13 -2.62 18.49 -6.35
N SER A 14 -3.25 19.55 -6.87
CA SER A 14 -4.48 20.03 -6.23
C SER A 14 -5.43 18.85 -6.13
N GLU A 15 -6.12 18.72 -5.00
CA GLU A 15 -7.14 17.69 -4.76
C GLU A 15 -8.07 17.55 -5.97
N ARG A 16 -8.36 18.68 -6.63
CA ARG A 16 -9.08 18.79 -7.91
C ARG A 16 -8.51 17.96 -9.06
N ALA A 17 -7.20 17.89 -9.24
CA ALA A 17 -6.58 17.10 -10.29
C ALA A 17 -6.78 15.60 -10.04
N THR A 18 -6.65 15.17 -8.79
CA THR A 18 -6.97 13.81 -8.37
C THR A 18 -8.45 13.51 -8.58
N ASP A 19 -9.35 14.42 -8.18
CA ASP A 19 -10.79 14.28 -8.38
C ASP A 19 -11.20 14.05 -9.84
N LEU A 20 -10.53 14.72 -10.78
CA LEU A 20 -10.81 14.57 -12.21
C LEU A 20 -10.27 13.26 -12.79
N LEU A 21 -9.10 12.81 -12.35
CA LEU A 21 -8.44 11.62 -12.90
C LEU A 21 -8.88 10.32 -12.25
N ALA A 22 -9.14 10.34 -10.95
CA ALA A 22 -9.48 9.17 -10.15
C ALA A 22 -10.65 8.35 -10.74
N PRO A 23 -11.78 8.95 -11.19
CA PRO A 23 -12.85 8.19 -11.83
C PRO A 23 -12.43 7.52 -13.15
N VAL A 24 -11.59 8.19 -13.95
CA VAL A 24 -11.09 7.64 -15.22
C VAL A 24 -10.19 6.44 -14.96
N LEU A 25 -9.24 6.57 -14.02
CA LEU A 25 -8.33 5.49 -13.68
C LEU A 25 -9.07 4.30 -13.06
N LEU A 26 -10.04 4.57 -12.17
CA LEU A 26 -10.88 3.53 -11.59
C LEU A 26 -11.67 2.79 -12.67
N ARG A 27 -12.27 3.50 -13.63
CA ARG A 27 -12.99 2.85 -14.72
C ARG A 27 -12.09 1.91 -15.51
N ARG A 28 -10.83 2.29 -15.75
CA ARG A 28 -9.85 1.43 -16.42
C ARG A 28 -9.51 0.19 -15.60
N LEU A 29 -9.33 0.33 -14.29
CA LEU A 29 -9.12 -0.80 -13.37
C LEU A 29 -10.31 -1.78 -13.44
N LEU A 30 -11.54 -1.26 -13.34
CA LEU A 30 -12.77 -2.05 -13.42
C LEU A 30 -12.93 -2.76 -14.77
N ASP A 31 -12.56 -2.10 -15.86
CA ASP A 31 -12.63 -2.66 -17.22
C ASP A 31 -11.43 -3.58 -17.55
N GLY A 32 -10.49 -3.83 -16.62
CA GLY A 32 -9.28 -4.63 -16.87
C GLY A 32 -8.33 -4.03 -17.91
N ARG A 33 -8.38 -2.71 -18.12
CA ARG A 33 -7.58 -1.99 -19.12
C ARG A 33 -6.24 -1.54 -18.52
N PRO A 34 -5.19 -1.33 -19.34
CA PRO A 34 -3.93 -0.77 -18.85
C PRO A 34 -4.16 0.52 -18.06
N LEU A 35 -3.69 0.59 -16.82
CA LEU A 35 -4.05 1.68 -15.91
C LEU A 35 -3.62 3.05 -16.43
N GLN A 36 -2.42 3.17 -16.99
CA GLN A 36 -1.92 4.41 -17.57
C GLN A 36 -2.74 4.80 -18.83
N PRO A 37 -3.45 5.94 -18.84
CA PRO A 37 -4.09 6.45 -20.05
C PRO A 37 -3.04 6.89 -21.08
N ARG A 38 -3.26 6.57 -22.37
CA ARG A 38 -2.31 6.93 -23.44
C ARG A 38 -2.16 8.44 -23.66
N TRP A 39 -3.21 9.21 -23.37
CA TRP A 39 -3.21 10.67 -23.48
C TRP A 39 -2.56 11.37 -22.29
N LEU A 40 -2.33 10.66 -21.17
CA LEU A 40 -1.77 11.24 -19.96
C LEU A 40 -0.26 11.02 -19.94
N PRO A 41 0.57 12.08 -20.07
CA PRO A 41 2.02 11.93 -20.13
C PRO A 41 2.59 11.36 -18.83
N ARG A 42 3.40 10.30 -18.92
CA ARG A 42 4.12 9.72 -17.78
C ARG A 42 4.98 10.72 -17.00
N PRO A 43 5.62 11.72 -17.63
CA PRO A 43 6.34 12.76 -16.90
C PRO A 43 5.44 13.65 -16.02
N GLN A 44 4.12 13.57 -16.12
CA GLN A 44 3.16 14.29 -15.26
C GLN A 44 2.55 13.36 -14.21
N LEU A 45 2.09 12.19 -14.64
CA LEU A 45 1.50 11.18 -13.76
C LEU A 45 1.82 9.78 -14.29
N THR A 46 2.34 8.95 -13.39
CA THR A 46 2.52 7.51 -13.65
C THR A 46 1.63 6.73 -12.69
N VAL A 47 0.70 5.94 -13.22
CA VAL A 47 -0.02 4.95 -12.40
C VAL A 47 0.88 3.73 -12.21
N LEU A 48 1.20 3.39 -10.97
CA LEU A 48 2.09 2.28 -10.63
C LEU A 48 1.32 0.97 -10.61
N SER A 49 0.19 0.96 -9.92
CA SER A 49 -0.58 -0.24 -9.64
C SER A 49 -2.01 0.11 -9.24
N GLY A 50 -2.86 -0.92 -9.25
CA GLY A 50 -4.23 -0.82 -8.80
C GLY A 50 -4.70 -2.19 -8.33
N ASP A 51 -5.56 -2.18 -7.32
CA ASP A 51 -6.16 -3.39 -6.77
C ASP A 51 -7.66 -3.18 -6.52
N LEU A 52 -8.41 -4.25 -6.70
CA LEU A 52 -9.86 -4.28 -6.65
C LEU A 52 -10.29 -5.49 -5.83
N ASP A 53 -11.04 -5.23 -4.77
CA ASP A 53 -11.78 -6.26 -4.05
C ASP A 53 -13.28 -6.08 -4.37
N PRO A 54 -13.80 -6.81 -5.37
CA PRO A 54 -15.19 -6.66 -5.77
C PRO A 54 -16.15 -7.20 -4.71
N ALA A 55 -15.73 -8.18 -3.89
CA ALA A 55 -16.54 -8.76 -2.83
C ALA A 55 -16.70 -7.76 -1.66
N ALA A 56 -15.61 -7.10 -1.27
CA ALA A 56 -15.65 -6.05 -0.27
C ALA A 56 -16.14 -4.69 -0.81
N GLY A 57 -16.26 -4.55 -2.14
CA GLY A 57 -16.69 -3.33 -2.81
C GLY A 57 -15.70 -2.17 -2.61
N VAL A 58 -14.38 -2.46 -2.65
CA VAL A 58 -13.33 -1.45 -2.46
C VAL A 58 -12.26 -1.57 -3.54
N ALA A 59 -11.60 -0.45 -3.84
CA ALA A 59 -10.50 -0.40 -4.80
C ALA A 59 -9.43 0.59 -4.33
N ALA A 60 -8.19 0.39 -4.75
CA ALA A 60 -7.10 1.33 -4.54
C ALA A 60 -6.29 1.53 -5.82
N LEU A 61 -5.71 2.72 -5.95
CA LEU A 61 -4.78 3.07 -7.03
C LEU A 61 -3.56 3.77 -6.45
N GLN A 62 -2.37 3.26 -6.76
CA GLN A 62 -1.11 3.92 -6.45
C GLN A 62 -0.59 4.63 -7.70
N HIS A 63 -0.22 5.90 -7.54
CA HIS A 63 0.23 6.72 -8.64
C HIS A 63 1.25 7.75 -8.16
N VAL A 64 2.17 8.11 -9.05
CA VAL A 64 3.21 9.09 -8.79
C VAL A 64 2.95 10.33 -9.60
N TRP A 65 2.76 11.45 -8.90
CA TRP A 65 2.72 12.77 -9.50
C TRP A 65 4.13 13.30 -9.68
N ARG A 66 4.45 13.71 -10.90
CA ARG A 66 5.70 14.36 -11.26
C ARG A 66 5.33 15.77 -11.71
N HIS A 67 5.39 16.72 -10.78
CA HIS A 67 5.34 18.11 -11.20
C HIS A 67 6.60 18.40 -12.03
N ARG A 68 6.64 19.46 -12.84
CA ARG A 68 7.83 19.86 -13.64
C ARG A 68 9.08 20.19 -12.78
N SER A 69 9.08 19.89 -11.50
CA SER A 69 10.21 19.97 -10.58
C SER A 69 10.81 18.57 -10.35
N ALA A 70 12.03 18.49 -9.81
CA ALA A 70 12.68 17.23 -9.47
C ALA A 70 11.98 16.42 -8.36
N ARG A 71 10.84 16.88 -7.84
CA ARG A 71 10.11 16.22 -6.75
C ARG A 71 8.90 15.47 -7.30
N SER A 72 8.91 14.16 -7.11
CA SER A 72 7.76 13.28 -7.30
C SER A 72 7.08 12.99 -5.97
N VAL A 73 5.77 12.74 -6.00
CA VAL A 73 4.99 12.31 -4.81
C VAL A 73 4.19 11.06 -5.14
N SER A 74 4.38 10.01 -4.34
CA SER A 74 3.52 8.82 -4.36
C SER A 74 2.20 9.14 -3.65
N CYS A 75 1.11 8.79 -4.31
CA CYS A 75 -0.25 8.97 -3.81
C CYS A 75 -1.02 7.66 -3.97
N THR A 76 -1.80 7.33 -2.95
CA THR A 76 -2.76 6.24 -2.98
C THR A 76 -4.18 6.81 -2.93
N SER A 77 -4.98 6.52 -3.95
CA SER A 77 -6.42 6.86 -3.99
C SER A 77 -7.25 5.65 -3.60
N LEU A 78 -8.18 5.83 -2.67
CA LEU A 78 -9.13 4.81 -2.24
C LEU A 78 -10.51 5.04 -2.82
N PHE A 79 -11.19 3.94 -3.14
CA PHE A 79 -12.54 3.96 -3.68
C PHE A 79 -13.41 2.94 -2.97
N GLU A 80 -14.69 3.26 -2.90
CA GLU A 80 -15.72 2.42 -2.31
C GLU A 80 -16.94 2.36 -3.22
N ARG A 81 -17.52 1.17 -3.33
CA ARG A 81 -18.81 0.96 -3.95
C ARG A 81 -19.92 1.33 -2.96
N CYS A 82 -20.69 2.36 -3.31
CA CYS A 82 -21.85 2.84 -2.58
C CYS A 82 -23.11 2.56 -3.42
N GLY A 83 -23.79 1.46 -3.13
CA GLY A 83 -24.84 0.92 -4.00
C GLY A 83 -24.25 0.49 -5.35
N ASP A 84 -24.77 1.03 -6.45
CA ASP A 84 -24.28 0.72 -7.80
C ASP A 84 -23.17 1.64 -8.31
N ARG A 85 -22.73 2.60 -7.49
CA ARG A 85 -21.75 3.60 -7.90
C ARG A 85 -20.48 3.47 -7.09
N TRP A 86 -19.35 3.47 -7.79
CA TRP A 86 -18.05 3.67 -7.17
C TRP A 86 -17.83 5.14 -6.86
N ARG A 87 -17.27 5.42 -5.68
CA ARG A 87 -16.95 6.77 -5.20
C ARG A 87 -15.54 6.81 -4.66
N TRP A 88 -14.84 7.91 -4.92
CA TRP A 88 -13.57 8.21 -4.26
C TRP A 88 -13.83 8.54 -2.78
N THR A 89 -13.05 7.94 -1.88
CA THR A 89 -13.20 8.09 -0.42
C THR A 89 -12.03 8.81 0.24
N GLY A 90 -11.07 9.27 -0.55
CA GLY A 90 -9.87 9.95 -0.08
C GLY A 90 -8.61 9.20 -0.49
N GLY A 91 -7.51 9.57 0.15
CA GLY A 91 -6.21 8.99 -0.16
C GLY A 91 -5.12 9.50 0.76
N GLY A 92 -3.94 8.91 0.62
CA GLY A 92 -2.73 9.34 1.32
C GLY A 92 -1.65 9.75 0.32
N GLY A 93 -0.86 10.75 0.67
CA GLY A 93 0.43 11.02 0.02
C GLY A 93 1.53 10.67 1.00
N THR A 94 2.30 9.63 0.73
CA THR A 94 3.14 9.00 1.74
C THR A 94 4.59 9.47 1.68
N ARG A 95 5.17 9.63 0.47
CA ARG A 95 6.61 9.93 0.35
C ARG A 95 6.99 10.71 -0.92
N PRO A 96 8.12 11.44 -0.90
CA PRO A 96 8.87 11.73 -2.12
C PRO A 96 9.08 10.41 -2.83
N ALA A 97 8.63 10.27 -4.07
CA ALA A 97 8.85 9.03 -4.79
C ALA A 97 10.33 8.98 -5.16
N ASP A 98 11.06 8.01 -4.61
CA ASP A 98 12.38 7.67 -5.09
C ASP A 98 12.31 7.36 -6.60
N PRO A 99 13.44 7.49 -7.33
CA PRO A 99 13.49 7.07 -8.71
C PRO A 99 13.03 5.61 -8.80
N LEU A 100 11.87 5.39 -9.42
CA LEU A 100 11.34 4.05 -9.63
C LEU A 100 12.40 3.24 -10.39
N PRO A 101 12.90 2.13 -9.84
CA PRO A 101 13.81 1.27 -10.57
C PRO A 101 13.11 0.79 -11.84
N GLY A 102 13.85 0.75 -12.96
CA GLY A 102 13.32 0.28 -14.24
C GLY A 102 13.02 -1.22 -14.27
N ARG A 103 13.33 -1.95 -13.20
CA ARG A 103 13.13 -3.38 -13.00
C ARG A 103 12.91 -3.68 -11.51
N ARG A 104 12.34 -4.86 -11.21
CA ARG A 104 12.39 -5.42 -9.85
C ARG A 104 13.82 -5.75 -9.46
N LEU A 105 14.15 -5.48 -8.20
CA LEU A 105 15.39 -5.90 -7.56
C LEU A 105 15.18 -7.27 -6.90
N ARG A 106 16.25 -8.04 -6.75
CA ARG A 106 16.19 -9.33 -6.06
C ARG A 106 16.14 -9.13 -4.55
N ALA A 107 15.55 -10.05 -3.82
CA ALA A 107 15.57 -10.02 -2.36
C ALA A 107 17.02 -10.06 -1.83
N GLY A 108 17.37 -9.12 -0.94
CA GLY A 108 18.70 -8.92 -0.39
C GLY A 108 19.60 -7.96 -1.17
N GLU A 109 19.19 -7.46 -2.35
CA GLU A 109 19.93 -6.42 -3.07
C GLU A 109 19.74 -5.03 -2.42
N PRO A 110 20.71 -4.09 -2.57
CA PRO A 110 20.52 -2.72 -2.11
C PRO A 110 19.25 -2.09 -2.69
N GLY A 111 18.30 -1.72 -1.82
CA GLY A 111 16.99 -1.19 -2.19
C GLY A 111 15.87 -2.24 -2.27
N GLN A 112 16.14 -3.51 -1.92
CA GLN A 112 15.15 -4.57 -1.73
C GLN A 112 15.68 -5.60 -0.72
N THR A 113 15.33 -5.40 0.54
CA THR A 113 15.77 -6.22 1.69
C THR A 113 15.06 -7.57 1.74
N GLY A 114 13.74 -7.56 1.59
CA GLY A 114 12.86 -8.74 1.70
C GLY A 114 12.24 -9.18 0.37
N MET A 115 11.36 -10.17 0.41
CA MET A 115 10.51 -10.52 -0.73
C MET A 115 9.39 -9.49 -0.92
N VAL A 116 8.93 -8.92 0.19
CA VAL A 116 7.96 -7.81 0.22
C VAL A 116 8.36 -6.77 1.26
N GLU A 117 8.17 -5.50 0.93
CA GLU A 117 8.41 -4.36 1.83
C GLU A 117 7.18 -3.44 1.85
N ILE A 118 6.79 -2.97 3.04
CA ILE A 118 5.75 -1.96 3.19
C ILE A 118 6.38 -0.57 2.99
N LEU A 119 5.96 0.10 1.91
CA LEU A 119 6.38 1.48 1.61
C LEU A 119 5.52 2.52 2.31
N GLY A 120 4.25 2.17 2.56
CA GLY A 120 3.28 3.06 3.16
C GLY A 120 1.93 2.39 3.34
N SER A 121 1.05 3.08 4.04
CA SER A 121 -0.32 2.65 4.26
C SER A 121 -1.25 3.86 4.24
N THR A 122 -2.51 3.60 3.88
CA THR A 122 -3.57 4.60 4.00
C THR A 122 -4.84 3.92 4.47
N THR A 123 -5.62 4.63 5.29
CA THR A 123 -6.91 4.17 5.77
C THR A 123 -7.92 5.30 5.68
N THR A 124 -9.17 4.96 5.41
CA THR A 124 -10.28 5.92 5.43
C THR A 124 -11.54 5.27 5.97
N LEU A 125 -12.44 6.09 6.50
CA LEU A 125 -13.74 5.63 6.95
C LEU A 125 -14.59 5.23 5.73
N SER A 126 -15.15 4.04 5.79
CA SER A 126 -16.13 3.57 4.82
C SER A 126 -17.42 4.40 4.95
N ARG A 127 -17.85 5.01 3.84
CA ARG A 127 -19.13 5.75 3.77
C ARG A 127 -20.29 4.78 3.65
N ALA A 128 -20.17 3.75 2.80
CA ALA A 128 -21.24 2.75 2.64
C ALA A 128 -21.46 1.95 3.93
N GLY A 129 -20.38 1.57 4.62
CA GLY A 129 -20.45 0.86 5.89
C GLY A 129 -21.08 1.70 6.99
N ARG A 130 -20.75 3.00 7.08
CA ARG A 130 -21.42 3.90 8.02
C ARG A 130 -22.92 4.06 7.73
N ALA A 131 -23.29 4.22 6.46
CA ALA A 131 -24.69 4.31 6.07
C ALA A 131 -25.48 3.03 6.39
N ALA A 132 -24.84 1.86 6.32
CA ALA A 132 -25.47 0.57 6.60
C ALA A 132 -25.72 0.30 8.10
N LEU A 133 -25.03 1.01 9.00
CA LEU A 133 -25.16 0.74 10.44
C LEU A 133 -26.39 1.41 11.09
N ASP A 134 -27.08 2.33 10.40
CA ASP A 134 -28.26 3.06 10.91
C ASP A 134 -28.09 3.66 12.33
N VAL A 135 -26.85 3.97 12.72
CA VAL A 135 -26.53 4.58 14.02
C VAL A 135 -26.11 6.03 13.81
N PRO A 136 -26.67 7.00 14.56
CA PRO A 136 -26.38 8.42 14.39
C PRO A 136 -24.89 8.77 14.46
N VAL A 137 -24.15 8.12 15.35
CA VAL A 137 -22.68 8.19 15.46
C VAL A 137 -22.20 6.92 16.19
N PRO A 138 -21.63 5.90 15.52
CA PRO A 138 -21.05 4.80 16.26
C PRO A 138 -19.78 5.27 16.99
N PRO A 139 -19.69 5.13 18.33
CA PRO A 139 -18.41 5.10 18.98
C PRO A 139 -17.71 3.85 18.43
N CYS A 140 -16.60 4.06 17.72
CA CYS A 140 -15.57 3.10 17.33
C CYS A 140 -15.80 1.58 17.58
N PRO A 141 -15.46 0.69 16.62
CA PRO A 141 -14.84 0.98 15.32
C PRO A 141 -15.87 1.13 14.19
N ALA A 142 -15.89 2.31 13.58
CA ALA A 142 -16.61 2.53 12.32
C ALA A 142 -15.98 1.66 11.22
N PRO A 143 -16.75 1.19 10.23
CA PRO A 143 -16.20 0.44 9.10
C PRO A 143 -15.10 1.27 8.40
N MET A 144 -13.98 0.62 8.07
CA MET A 144 -12.82 1.25 7.47
C MET A 144 -12.42 0.54 6.17
N ILE A 145 -11.71 1.27 5.32
CA ILE A 145 -11.03 0.76 4.12
C ILE A 145 -9.55 1.04 4.32
N GLY A 146 -8.72 0.03 4.12
CA GLY A 146 -7.27 0.16 4.16
C GLY A 146 -6.64 -0.12 2.81
N ALA A 147 -5.46 0.46 2.58
CA ALA A 147 -4.55 0.02 1.55
C ALA A 147 -3.09 0.03 2.04
N LEU A 148 -2.30 -0.88 1.49
CA LEU A 148 -0.85 -0.97 1.69
C LEU A 148 -0.15 -0.74 0.36
N GLU A 149 0.85 0.12 0.38
CA GLU A 149 1.80 0.31 -0.72
C GLU A 149 2.97 -0.64 -0.49
N LEU A 150 3.25 -1.51 -1.45
CA LEU A 150 4.21 -2.59 -1.37
C LEU A 150 5.29 -2.45 -2.44
N GLN A 151 6.53 -2.78 -2.08
CA GLN A 151 7.60 -3.11 -3.02
C GLN A 151 7.85 -4.62 -2.97
N VAL A 152 8.00 -5.25 -4.13
CA VAL A 152 8.05 -6.70 -4.26
C VAL A 152 9.27 -7.12 -5.07
N ALA A 153 9.99 -8.12 -4.56
CA ALA A 153 11.21 -8.64 -5.16
C ALA A 153 10.97 -9.34 -6.51
N ALA A 154 12.03 -9.49 -7.29
CA ALA A 154 12.01 -10.07 -8.63
C ALA A 154 11.57 -11.53 -8.66
N GLU A 155 11.85 -12.28 -7.58
CA GLU A 155 11.51 -13.68 -7.37
C GLU A 155 10.00 -13.93 -7.25
N VAL A 156 9.25 -12.92 -6.79
CA VAL A 156 7.81 -13.05 -6.51
C VAL A 156 7.01 -12.82 -7.78
N ASP A 157 6.21 -13.79 -8.19
CA ASP A 157 5.32 -13.69 -9.36
C ASP A 157 3.97 -13.09 -8.98
N HIS A 158 3.40 -13.55 -7.86
CA HIS A 158 2.11 -13.11 -7.36
C HIS A 158 2.09 -13.10 -5.83
N LEU A 159 1.23 -12.25 -5.28
CA LEU A 159 0.90 -12.22 -3.87
C LEU A 159 -0.42 -12.93 -3.62
N LEU A 160 -0.54 -13.63 -2.50
CA LEU A 160 -1.83 -13.89 -1.88
C LEU A 160 -2.05 -12.87 -0.78
N PHE A 161 -3.08 -12.05 -0.94
CA PHE A 161 -3.53 -11.10 0.06
C PHE A 161 -4.86 -11.59 0.63
N GLY A 162 -4.80 -12.24 1.79
CA GLY A 162 -5.88 -13.14 2.22
C GLY A 162 -6.10 -14.23 1.17
N ASP A 163 -7.33 -14.36 0.68
CA ASP A 163 -7.67 -15.34 -0.38
C ASP A 163 -7.52 -14.79 -1.81
N ARG A 164 -7.12 -13.52 -1.96
CA ARG A 164 -7.03 -12.85 -3.27
C ARG A 164 -5.64 -13.01 -3.86
N ARG A 165 -5.56 -13.54 -5.08
CA ARG A 165 -4.32 -13.59 -5.87
C ARG A 165 -4.12 -12.29 -6.63
N VAL A 166 -2.98 -11.63 -6.41
CA VAL A 166 -2.63 -10.37 -7.06
C VAL A 166 -1.32 -10.55 -7.83
N GLY A 167 -1.35 -10.33 -9.14
CA GLY A 167 -0.15 -10.41 -9.98
C GLY A 167 0.78 -9.23 -9.72
N VAL A 168 2.09 -9.49 -9.67
CA VAL A 168 3.08 -8.44 -9.42
C VAL A 168 3.49 -7.78 -10.74
N PRO A 169 3.31 -6.45 -10.90
CA PRO A 169 3.70 -5.79 -12.13
C PRO A 169 5.23 -5.72 -12.25
N SER A 170 5.74 -5.60 -13.49
CA SER A 170 7.19 -5.56 -13.78
C SER A 170 8.00 -4.52 -12.98
N PRO A 171 7.47 -3.36 -12.55
CA PRO A 171 8.21 -2.45 -11.68
C PRO A 171 8.32 -2.90 -10.22
N GLY A 172 7.53 -3.88 -9.77
CA GLY A 172 7.53 -4.38 -8.38
C GLY A 172 6.73 -3.53 -7.38
N PHE A 173 6.13 -2.43 -7.81
CA PHE A 173 5.28 -1.60 -6.93
C PHE A 173 3.83 -2.03 -7.04
N LEU A 174 3.21 -2.27 -5.89
CA LEU A 174 1.85 -2.77 -5.81
C LEU A 174 1.08 -2.06 -4.71
N VAL A 175 -0.22 -1.91 -4.89
CA VAL A 175 -1.14 -1.52 -3.83
C VAL A 175 -2.10 -2.67 -3.61
N VAL A 176 -2.34 -3.03 -2.36
CA VAL A 176 -3.43 -3.96 -1.97
C VAL A 176 -4.45 -3.21 -1.16
N VAL A 177 -5.74 -3.45 -1.42
CA VAL A 177 -6.86 -2.84 -0.70
C VAL A 177 -7.62 -3.87 0.12
N TRP A 178 -8.19 -3.46 1.25
CA TRP A 178 -9.12 -4.29 1.99
C TRP A 178 -10.16 -3.45 2.72
N ARG A 179 -11.20 -4.13 3.15
CA ARG A 179 -12.17 -3.58 4.09
C ARG A 179 -11.98 -4.26 5.43
N PHE A 180 -11.97 -3.48 6.49
CA PHE A 180 -11.96 -4.05 7.83
C PHE A 180 -13.34 -4.66 8.11
N PRO A 181 -13.42 -5.91 8.59
CA PRO A 181 -14.69 -6.47 8.98
C PRO A 181 -15.31 -5.60 10.07
N PRO A 182 -16.65 -5.43 10.09
CA PRO A 182 -17.30 -4.84 11.24
C PRO A 182 -16.96 -5.68 12.48
N PRO A 183 -16.81 -5.06 13.67
CA PRO A 183 -16.57 -5.81 14.89
C PRO A 183 -17.68 -6.84 15.09
N ALA A 184 -17.31 -8.11 15.19
CA ALA A 184 -18.26 -9.18 15.49
C ALA A 184 -18.58 -9.13 16.99
N GLY A 185 -19.65 -8.45 17.37
CA GLY A 185 -20.15 -8.43 18.75
C GLY A 185 -20.27 -7.03 19.38
N PRO A 186 -20.57 -6.96 20.70
CA PRO A 186 -20.67 -5.69 21.41
C PRO A 186 -19.34 -4.93 21.31
N ALA A 187 -19.42 -3.59 21.23
CA ALA A 187 -18.25 -2.74 21.15
C ALA A 187 -17.26 -3.11 22.29
N PRO A 188 -15.99 -3.37 21.96
CA PRO A 188 -15.01 -3.66 23.00
C PRO A 188 -14.91 -2.46 23.95
N PRO A 189 -14.57 -2.69 25.23
CA PRO A 189 -14.45 -1.60 26.20
C PRO A 189 -13.51 -0.52 25.68
N ALA A 190 -13.84 0.74 25.99
CA ALA A 190 -13.04 1.89 25.56
C ALA A 190 -11.55 1.67 25.89
N GLY A 191 -10.69 1.69 24.88
CA GLY A 191 -9.25 1.45 25.00
C GLY A 191 -8.78 0.05 24.64
N ALA A 192 -9.67 -0.93 24.45
CA ALA A 192 -9.29 -2.21 23.85
C ALA A 192 -9.14 -2.02 22.33
N LEU A 193 -7.89 -2.03 21.86
CA LEU A 193 -7.59 -2.16 20.43
C LEU A 193 -8.19 -3.50 19.97
N SER A 194 -9.31 -3.43 19.25
CA SER A 194 -9.95 -4.62 18.72
C SER A 194 -8.97 -5.34 17.79
N GLY A 195 -8.43 -6.48 18.23
CA GLY A 195 -7.48 -7.30 17.47
C GLY A 195 -8.01 -7.81 16.13
N SER A 196 -9.26 -7.51 15.79
CA SER A 196 -9.93 -7.79 14.52
C SER A 196 -9.65 -6.75 13.42
N ALA A 197 -9.01 -5.62 13.73
CA ALA A 197 -8.73 -4.57 12.75
C ALA A 197 -7.33 -4.72 12.14
N THR A 198 -6.96 -5.92 11.72
CA THR A 198 -5.68 -6.19 11.05
C THR A 198 -5.91 -6.48 9.56
N TRP A 199 -4.90 -6.22 8.74
CA TRP A 199 -4.96 -6.54 7.31
C TRP A 199 -4.69 -8.04 7.11
N PRO A 200 -5.26 -8.71 6.09
CA PRO A 200 -5.00 -10.14 5.84
C PRO A 200 -3.51 -10.44 5.62
N PRO A 201 -2.98 -11.63 6.00
CA PRO A 201 -1.58 -11.97 5.74
C PRO A 201 -1.23 -11.85 4.26
N ILE A 202 0.00 -11.41 3.98
CA ILE A 202 0.56 -11.33 2.63
C ILE A 202 1.52 -12.49 2.42
N ARG A 203 1.24 -13.35 1.45
CA ARG A 203 2.15 -14.43 1.05
C ARG A 203 2.75 -14.14 -0.31
N CYS A 204 4.07 -14.20 -0.40
CA CYS A 204 4.82 -14.03 -1.63
C CYS A 204 5.03 -15.39 -2.29
N LEU A 205 4.53 -15.57 -3.51
CA LEU A 205 4.63 -16.83 -4.24
C LEU A 205 5.51 -16.69 -5.48
N ALA A 206 6.29 -17.73 -5.76
CA ALA A 206 7.04 -17.85 -7.01
C ALA A 206 6.11 -18.24 -8.18
N ALA A 207 6.65 -18.25 -9.39
CA ALA A 207 5.90 -18.60 -10.61
C ALA A 207 5.33 -20.03 -10.58
N ASP A 208 6.00 -20.96 -9.90
CA ASP A 208 5.55 -22.36 -9.70
C ASP A 208 4.52 -22.51 -8.56
N GLY A 209 4.18 -21.41 -7.87
CA GLY A 209 3.26 -21.38 -6.75
C GLY A 209 3.88 -21.72 -5.39
N SER A 210 5.20 -21.96 -5.32
CA SER A 210 5.89 -22.17 -4.06
C SER A 210 5.89 -20.90 -3.19
N LEU A 211 5.75 -21.08 -1.87
CA LEU A 211 5.81 -19.99 -0.91
C LEU A 211 7.25 -19.55 -0.69
N LEU A 212 7.53 -18.27 -0.97
CA LEU A 212 8.84 -17.66 -0.78
C LEU A 212 8.97 -16.96 0.57
N SER A 213 7.90 -16.29 1.00
CA SER A 213 7.88 -15.48 2.23
C SER A 213 6.44 -15.17 2.65
N GLU A 214 6.23 -14.94 3.94
CA GLU A 214 4.97 -14.46 4.51
C GLU A 214 5.22 -13.22 5.36
N LEU A 215 4.35 -12.22 5.23
CA LEU A 215 4.29 -11.05 6.09
C LEU A 215 2.97 -11.11 6.85
N ALA A 216 3.06 -11.35 8.16
CA ALA A 216 1.88 -11.46 9.01
C ALA A 216 1.26 -10.07 9.26
N PRO A 217 -0.04 -10.00 9.58
CA PRO A 217 -0.80 -8.74 9.72
C PRO A 217 -0.23 -7.66 10.65
N LEU A 218 0.65 -8.02 11.57
CA LEU A 218 1.25 -7.12 12.56
C LEU A 218 2.76 -7.00 12.39
N ASP A 219 3.34 -7.73 11.44
CA ASP A 219 4.77 -7.73 11.22
C ASP A 219 5.16 -6.59 10.28
N SER A 220 6.31 -5.99 10.55
CA SER A 220 6.94 -4.99 9.70
C SER A 220 7.92 -5.60 8.69
N LEU A 221 8.35 -6.84 8.93
CA LEU A 221 9.32 -7.58 8.13
C LEU A 221 8.77 -8.96 7.79
N ASP A 222 9.04 -9.41 6.57
CA ASP A 222 8.58 -10.70 6.09
C ASP A 222 9.46 -11.85 6.63
N SER A 223 8.96 -13.08 6.55
CA SER A 223 9.64 -14.26 7.08
C SER A 223 11.03 -14.48 6.46
N TYR A 224 11.20 -14.14 5.18
CA TYR A 224 12.51 -14.16 4.52
C TYR A 224 13.50 -13.20 5.17
N THR A 225 13.08 -11.95 5.44
CA THR A 225 13.95 -10.95 6.06
C THR A 225 14.33 -11.36 7.48
N TRP A 226 13.37 -11.88 8.26
CA TRP A 226 13.64 -12.41 9.60
C TRP A 226 14.67 -13.54 9.58
N GLN A 227 14.52 -14.49 8.66
CA GLN A 227 15.47 -15.59 8.51
C GLN A 227 16.88 -15.07 8.20
N ARG A 228 17.00 -14.09 7.30
CA ARG A 228 18.29 -13.50 6.93
C ARG A 228 18.99 -12.84 8.12
N ILE A 229 18.24 -12.11 8.96
CA ILE A 229 18.78 -11.48 10.18
C ILE A 229 19.31 -12.56 11.14
N ALA A 230 18.55 -13.64 11.35
CA ALA A 230 19.00 -14.74 12.21
C ALA A 230 20.27 -15.43 11.67
N ASP A 231 20.38 -15.61 10.36
CA ASP A 231 21.55 -16.19 9.72
C ASP A 231 22.79 -15.27 9.83
N GLU A 232 22.61 -13.95 9.83
CA GLU A 232 23.70 -12.97 10.01
C GLU A 232 24.20 -12.95 11.46
N ASP A 233 23.29 -13.05 12.43
CA ASP A 233 23.63 -13.11 13.86
C ASP A 233 24.44 -14.37 14.19
N THR A 234 24.11 -15.52 13.58
CA THR A 234 24.86 -16.78 13.80
C THR A 234 26.24 -16.78 13.14
N ARG A 235 26.45 -15.97 12.10
CA ARG A 235 27.74 -15.86 11.39
C ARG A 235 28.69 -14.86 12.01
N SER A 236 28.23 -13.98 12.90
CA SER A 236 29.12 -13.08 13.63
C SER A 236 29.95 -13.91 14.63
N PRO A 237 31.25 -14.17 14.37
CA PRO A 237 32.07 -14.93 15.30
C PRO A 237 32.00 -14.22 16.65
N GLY A 238 31.64 -14.97 17.70
CA GLY A 238 31.38 -14.43 19.04
C GLY A 238 32.40 -13.35 19.36
N ARG A 239 31.94 -12.11 19.49
CA ARG A 239 32.77 -10.98 19.89
C ARG A 239 33.55 -11.47 21.12
N PRO A 240 34.90 -11.59 21.05
CA PRO A 240 35.65 -12.18 22.14
C PRO A 240 35.26 -11.43 23.41
N ALA A 241 34.80 -12.18 24.41
CA ALA A 241 34.46 -11.63 25.72
C ALA A 241 35.68 -10.83 26.16
N GLY A 242 35.56 -9.51 26.14
CA GLY A 242 36.65 -8.63 26.53
C GLY A 242 37.06 -9.02 27.93
N THR A 243 38.31 -9.41 28.07
CA THR A 243 38.98 -9.57 29.35
C THR A 243 38.87 -8.23 30.07
N GLU A 244 38.09 -8.18 31.14
CA GLU A 244 38.19 -7.12 32.14
C GLU A 244 39.57 -7.24 32.78
N GLU A 245 40.44 -6.24 32.54
CA GLU A 245 41.60 -5.92 33.39
C GLU A 245 41.25 -4.74 34.30
#